data_AF-A0A523SZ93-F1
#
_entry.id   AF-A0A523SZ93-F1
#
_cell.length_a   1.000
_cell.length_b   1.000
_cell.length_c   1.000
_cell.angle_alpha   90.00
_cell.angle_beta   90.00
_cell.angle_gamma   90.00
#
_symmetry.space_group_name_H-M   'P 1'
#
loop_
_entity.id
_entity.type
_entity.pdbx_description
1 polymer ?
#
loop_
_entity_poly.entity_id
_entity_poly.type
_entity_poly.pdbx_seq_one_letter_code
_entity_poly.pdbx_strand_id
1 'polypeptide(L)'
;MLADILHKIAVDEAKDGRDYKYAPRPSNSGLERCMRQTVYYGLDYEKKPLAGRMLFVFDDSSWHEELTADWIRKSAYRLHSEQMHVNIPTGLNFLPERICEFEINKKKCGQVIPVENIAGHIDGILTDLTGKDILWEHKAISHFTFGMYRKGDVFPLDNITQTCNYLKGLLLVQSELTDALLLIKNKMTSQYLEYYITYDYNNDTATIIYMMDSIDKVKVELNKEFDNITFQSSNRFANVQECIEKKKIPARQYERSHWRCDYCPYGETCWEGWAEEIESMESDVALSEEFGTLLGHRQEIAMHVSEMTKEKKTLDKEIKDKLKEKGIRQGKVDKYTVELSIVEKKAFSVEASSYEKLTIRLKKEA
;
A
#
# COMPACT_ATOMS: atom_id res chain seq x y z
N MET A 1 32.25 -0.70 -0.75
CA MET A 1 32.15 -1.80 -1.74
C MET A 1 31.14 -1.41 -2.81
N LEU A 2 31.04 -2.13 -3.94
CA LEU A 2 30.12 -1.78 -5.03
C LEU A 2 28.66 -1.57 -4.55
N ALA A 3 28.16 -2.42 -3.66
CA ALA A 3 26.81 -2.31 -3.09
C ALA A 3 26.54 -0.96 -2.37
N ASP A 4 27.55 -0.41 -1.67
CA ASP A 4 27.41 0.89 -1.01
C ASP A 4 27.43 2.05 -2.01
N ILE A 5 28.19 1.88 -3.10
CA ILE A 5 28.35 2.90 -4.14
C ILE A 5 27.04 3.05 -4.93
N LEU A 6 26.37 1.94 -5.26
CA LEU A 6 25.12 1.95 -6.03
C LEU A 6 24.05 2.84 -5.38
N HIS A 7 23.80 2.67 -4.07
CA HIS A 7 22.81 3.50 -3.37
C HIS A 7 23.22 4.97 -3.27
N LYS A 8 24.53 5.29 -3.21
CA LYS A 8 25.01 6.67 -3.21
C LYS A 8 24.82 7.34 -4.57
N ILE A 9 25.14 6.62 -5.66
CA ILE A 9 24.91 7.10 -7.03
C ILE A 9 23.43 7.45 -7.23
N ALA A 10 22.50 6.58 -6.82
CA ALA A 10 21.07 6.87 -6.95
C ALA A 10 20.65 8.13 -6.19
N VAL A 11 21.22 8.39 -5.00
CA VAL A 11 20.95 9.62 -4.24
C VAL A 11 21.48 10.84 -5.00
N ASP A 12 22.66 10.75 -5.59
CA ASP A 12 23.26 11.87 -6.32
C ASP A 12 22.51 12.17 -7.62
N GLU A 13 22.11 11.15 -8.39
CA GLU A 13 21.27 11.33 -9.59
C GLU A 13 19.85 11.84 -9.25
N ALA A 14 19.33 11.52 -8.06
CA ALA A 14 18.01 11.97 -7.63
C ALA A 14 17.93 13.45 -7.25
N LYS A 15 19.06 14.06 -6.84
CA LYS A 15 19.13 15.47 -6.41
C LYS A 15 18.88 16.44 -7.56
N ASP A 16 19.12 16.03 -8.80
CA ASP A 16 19.08 16.93 -9.96
C ASP A 16 17.69 17.06 -10.61
N GLY A 17 16.66 16.33 -10.17
CA GLY A 17 15.42 16.19 -10.96
C GLY A 17 14.08 16.11 -10.23
N ARG A 18 13.99 16.38 -8.92
CA ARG A 18 12.73 16.17 -8.15
C ARG A 18 12.25 17.31 -7.27
N ASP A 19 12.78 18.51 -7.45
CA ASP A 19 12.37 19.71 -6.70
C ASP A 19 11.17 20.45 -7.34
N TYR A 20 10.16 19.67 -7.72
CA TYR A 20 8.92 20.24 -8.22
C TYR A 20 8.14 20.87 -7.08
N LYS A 21 7.41 21.95 -7.37
CA LYS A 21 6.37 22.42 -6.45
C LYS A 21 5.27 21.37 -6.35
N TYR A 22 4.62 21.31 -5.19
CA TYR A 22 3.45 20.47 -5.05
C TYR A 22 2.39 20.83 -6.09
N ALA A 23 1.83 19.80 -6.71
CA ALA A 23 0.63 19.90 -7.54
C ALA A 23 -0.25 18.66 -7.30
N PRO A 24 -1.59 18.83 -7.27
CA PRO A 24 -2.52 17.70 -7.32
C PRO A 24 -2.29 16.83 -8.56
N ARG A 25 -2.24 15.51 -8.35
CA ARG A 25 -2.00 14.50 -9.40
C ARG A 25 -2.70 13.19 -9.03
N PRO A 26 -3.13 12.37 -10.02
CA PRO A 26 -3.82 11.10 -9.76
C PRO A 26 -3.04 10.16 -8.85
N SER A 27 -1.72 10.07 -8.99
CA SER A 27 -0.92 9.23 -8.09
C SER A 27 -0.91 9.70 -6.62
N ASN A 28 -1.33 10.93 -6.34
CA ASN A 28 -1.49 11.48 -4.98
C ASN A 28 -2.96 11.49 -4.52
N SER A 29 -3.91 10.97 -5.30
CA SER A 29 -5.35 11.05 -5.01
C SER A 29 -5.84 10.07 -3.96
N GLY A 30 -5.02 9.08 -3.62
CA GLY A 30 -5.40 8.00 -2.73
C GLY A 30 -5.89 8.48 -1.36
N LEU A 31 -7.00 7.91 -0.90
CA LEU A 31 -7.63 8.23 0.38
C LEU A 31 -6.75 7.84 1.58
N GLU A 32 -5.91 6.81 1.41
CA GLU A 32 -4.95 6.35 2.42
C GLU A 32 -3.61 7.08 2.32
N ARG A 33 -3.46 8.06 1.42
CA ARG A 33 -2.25 8.87 1.44
C ARG A 33 -2.27 9.76 2.68
N CYS A 34 -1.12 10.03 3.30
CA CYS A 34 -1.09 10.91 4.48
C CYS A 34 -1.35 12.36 4.06
N MET A 35 -2.45 12.96 4.52
CA MET A 35 -2.79 14.35 4.16
C MET A 35 -1.74 15.35 4.64
N ARG A 36 -1.23 15.15 5.87
CA ARG A 36 -0.21 16.00 6.48
C ARG A 36 1.08 16.03 5.66
N GLN A 37 1.50 14.88 5.11
CA GLN A 37 2.63 14.79 4.19
C GLN A 37 2.45 15.68 2.94
N THR A 38 1.25 15.67 2.36
CA THR A 38 0.94 16.49 1.18
C THR A 38 0.92 17.97 1.51
N VAL A 39 0.39 18.36 2.68
CA VAL A 39 0.38 19.75 3.15
C VAL A 39 1.80 20.25 3.42
N TYR A 40 2.68 19.46 4.06
CA TYR A 40 4.10 19.81 4.19
C TYR A 40 4.77 20.07 2.85
N TYR A 41 4.46 19.24 1.84
CA TYR A 41 4.97 19.45 0.49
C TYR A 41 4.46 20.74 -0.13
N GLY A 42 3.18 21.06 0.03
CA GLY A 42 2.60 22.30 -0.48
C GLY A 42 3.04 23.57 0.24
N LEU A 43 3.51 23.45 1.48
CA LEU A 43 4.07 24.55 2.28
C LEU A 43 5.59 24.67 2.15
N ASP A 44 6.22 23.93 1.23
CA ASP A 44 7.67 23.95 0.99
C ASP A 44 8.51 23.66 2.25
N TYR A 45 8.03 22.77 3.12
CA TYR A 45 8.83 22.30 4.25
C TYR A 45 10.06 21.52 3.77
N GLU A 46 11.15 21.60 4.54
CA GLU A 46 12.37 20.87 4.25
C GLU A 46 12.11 19.35 4.28
N LYS A 47 12.50 18.68 3.20
CA LYS A 47 12.37 17.22 3.04
C LYS A 47 13.68 16.58 3.45
N LYS A 48 13.62 15.55 4.28
CA LYS A 48 14.75 14.64 4.42
C LYS A 48 15.03 13.97 3.06
N PRO A 49 16.29 13.92 2.61
CA PRO A 49 16.65 13.20 1.40
C PRO A 49 16.16 11.74 1.47
N LEU A 50 15.59 11.26 0.38
CA LEU A 50 15.19 9.86 0.29
C LEU A 50 16.44 8.98 0.43
N ALA A 51 16.36 7.93 1.25
CA ALA A 51 17.44 6.95 1.35
C ALA A 51 17.70 6.31 -0.01
N GLY A 52 18.97 6.09 -0.38
CA GLY A 52 19.33 5.52 -1.69
C GLY A 52 18.67 4.18 -1.99
N ARG A 53 18.45 3.35 -0.96
CA ARG A 53 17.67 2.12 -1.07
C ARG A 53 16.23 2.35 -1.53
N MET A 54 15.58 3.42 -1.06
CA MET A 54 14.20 3.75 -1.42
C MET A 54 14.12 4.20 -2.89
N LEU A 55 15.14 4.90 -3.38
CA LEU A 55 15.24 5.27 -4.79
C LEU A 55 15.33 4.05 -5.70
N PHE A 56 16.14 3.07 -5.34
CA PHE A 56 16.20 1.77 -6.02
C PHE A 56 14.86 1.03 -5.99
N VAL A 57 14.12 1.08 -4.87
CA VAL A 57 12.79 0.46 -4.80
C VAL A 57 11.80 1.10 -5.78
N PHE A 58 11.89 2.41 -6.00
CA PHE A 58 11.05 3.09 -6.99
C PHE A 58 11.48 2.77 -8.43
N ASP A 59 12.78 2.80 -8.71
CA ASP A 59 13.32 2.45 -10.03
C ASP A 59 12.99 0.99 -10.40
N ASP A 60 13.16 0.07 -9.44
CA ASP A 60 12.76 -1.33 -9.56
C ASP A 60 11.27 -1.47 -9.93
N SER A 61 10.37 -0.64 -9.37
CA SER A 61 8.94 -0.68 -9.77
C SER A 61 8.72 -0.40 -11.25
N SER A 62 9.45 0.55 -11.83
CA SER A 62 9.36 0.87 -13.26
C SER A 62 9.83 -0.30 -14.13
N TRP A 63 10.93 -0.97 -13.75
CA TRP A 63 11.38 -2.17 -14.45
C TRP A 63 10.38 -3.33 -14.40
N HIS A 64 9.66 -3.50 -13.28
CA HIS A 64 8.59 -4.51 -13.20
C HIS A 64 7.45 -4.21 -14.16
N GLU A 65 7.08 -2.93 -14.32
CA GLU A 65 6.06 -2.50 -15.29
C GLU A 65 6.49 -2.80 -16.73
N GLU A 66 7.71 -2.40 -17.11
CA GLU A 66 8.25 -2.67 -18.44
C GLU A 66 8.28 -4.18 -18.76
N LEU A 67 8.71 -4.99 -17.78
CA LEU A 67 8.74 -6.43 -17.92
C LEU A 67 7.32 -7.01 -18.09
N THR A 68 6.36 -6.54 -17.31
CA THR A 68 4.96 -6.97 -17.44
C THR A 68 4.38 -6.56 -18.80
N ALA A 69 4.64 -5.34 -19.26
CA ALA A 69 4.25 -4.89 -20.59
C ALA A 69 4.83 -5.78 -21.71
N ASP A 70 6.12 -6.15 -21.63
CA ASP A 70 6.76 -7.07 -22.58
C ASP A 70 6.07 -8.44 -22.63
N TRP A 71 5.64 -8.98 -21.49
CA TRP A 71 4.87 -10.23 -21.47
C TRP A 71 3.44 -10.08 -22.01
N ILE A 72 2.77 -8.96 -21.74
CA ILE A 72 1.45 -8.66 -22.31
C ILE A 72 1.55 -8.60 -23.84
N ARG A 73 2.56 -7.95 -24.41
CA ARG A 73 2.76 -7.86 -25.87
C ARG A 73 3.00 -9.23 -26.53
N LYS A 74 3.40 -10.24 -25.76
CA LYS A 74 3.54 -11.65 -26.22
C LYS A 74 2.27 -12.48 -26.03
N SER A 75 1.25 -11.91 -25.40
CA SER A 75 -0.03 -12.56 -25.15
C SER A 75 -1.02 -12.31 -26.30
N ALA A 76 -2.29 -12.70 -26.09
CA ALA A 76 -3.38 -12.42 -27.01
C ALA A 76 -3.88 -10.96 -26.95
N TYR A 77 -3.49 -10.20 -25.93
CA TYR A 77 -3.85 -8.78 -25.80
C TYR A 77 -2.94 -7.89 -26.64
N ARG A 78 -3.50 -6.81 -27.18
CA ARG A 78 -2.72 -5.72 -27.76
C ARG A 78 -2.56 -4.63 -26.70
N LEU A 79 -1.33 -4.32 -26.32
CA LEU A 79 -1.00 -3.17 -25.48
C LEU A 79 -0.65 -1.96 -26.35
N HIS A 80 -1.31 -0.83 -26.13
CA HIS A 80 -1.07 0.43 -26.82
C HIS A 80 -1.31 1.63 -25.91
N SER A 81 -1.10 2.85 -26.43
CA SER A 81 -1.29 4.11 -25.69
C SER A 81 -0.54 4.17 -24.35
N GLU A 82 0.63 3.53 -24.29
CA GLU A 82 1.48 3.48 -23.11
C GLU A 82 2.01 4.87 -22.77
N GLN A 83 2.03 5.21 -21.48
CA GLN A 83 2.48 6.50 -20.99
C GLN A 83 1.74 7.68 -21.64
N MET A 84 0.48 7.48 -22.03
CA MET A 84 -0.35 8.53 -22.64
C MET A 84 -0.80 9.53 -21.58
N HIS A 85 -0.67 10.82 -21.89
CA HIS A 85 -1.15 11.92 -21.05
C HIS A 85 -2.68 11.94 -21.00
N VAL A 86 -3.23 12.05 -19.79
CA VAL A 86 -4.68 12.16 -19.56
C VAL A 86 -4.98 13.38 -18.71
N ASN A 87 -5.80 14.29 -19.25
CA ASN A 87 -6.38 15.41 -18.50
C ASN A 87 -7.67 14.94 -17.81
N ILE A 88 -7.79 15.25 -16.53
CA ILE A 88 -8.87 14.74 -15.67
C ILE A 88 -9.59 15.93 -15.03
N PRO A 89 -10.88 16.14 -15.34
CA PRO A 89 -11.65 17.22 -14.74
C PRO A 89 -11.90 16.95 -13.26
N THR A 90 -11.58 17.93 -12.42
CA THR A 90 -11.80 17.84 -10.97
C THR A 90 -12.79 18.88 -10.44
N GLY A 91 -13.07 19.94 -11.21
CA GLY A 91 -13.88 21.07 -10.76
C GLY A 91 -13.17 21.93 -9.69
N LEU A 92 -11.86 21.77 -9.52
CA LEU A 92 -11.06 22.50 -8.54
C LEU A 92 -10.63 23.85 -9.13
N ASN A 93 -11.42 24.88 -8.89
CA ASN A 93 -11.25 26.23 -9.45
C ASN A 93 -9.92 26.94 -9.10
N PHE A 94 -9.17 26.45 -8.13
CA PHE A 94 -7.86 26.97 -7.76
C PHE A 94 -6.72 26.43 -8.64
N LEU A 95 -6.97 25.43 -9.50
CA LEU A 95 -5.96 24.87 -10.37
C LEU A 95 -5.76 25.74 -11.62
N PRO A 96 -4.58 26.35 -11.81
CA PRO A 96 -4.29 27.11 -13.02
C PRO A 96 -4.00 26.18 -14.19
N GLU A 97 -4.09 26.76 -15.39
CA GLU A 97 -3.48 26.16 -16.58
C GLU A 97 -1.96 26.02 -16.34
N ARG A 98 -1.41 24.87 -16.74
CA ARG A 98 0.01 24.57 -16.58
C ARG A 98 0.48 23.56 -17.62
N ILE A 99 1.80 23.40 -17.73
CA ILE A 99 2.40 22.40 -18.61
C ILE A 99 2.76 21.15 -17.82
N CYS A 100 2.51 20.00 -18.41
CA CYS A 100 2.92 18.71 -17.88
C CYS A 100 4.44 18.56 -17.95
N GLU A 101 5.09 18.59 -16.78
CA GLU A 101 6.55 18.46 -16.66
C GLU A 101 7.01 17.01 -16.45
N PHE A 102 6.10 16.04 -16.45
CA PHE A 102 6.46 14.63 -16.29
C PHE A 102 7.42 14.20 -17.41
N GLU A 103 8.44 13.43 -17.02
CA GLU A 103 9.48 12.98 -17.93
C GLU A 103 9.26 11.52 -18.31
N ILE A 104 9.19 11.24 -19.61
CA ILE A 104 9.07 9.90 -20.18
C ILE A 104 10.31 9.70 -21.05
N ASN A 105 11.13 8.69 -20.76
CA ASN A 105 12.35 8.40 -21.52
C ASN A 105 13.26 9.63 -21.70
N LYS A 106 13.48 10.39 -20.62
CA LYS A 106 14.29 11.63 -20.61
C LYS A 106 13.74 12.77 -21.48
N LYS A 107 12.44 12.75 -21.78
CA LYS A 107 11.73 13.82 -22.50
C LYS A 107 10.54 14.29 -21.68
N LYS A 108 10.41 15.61 -21.50
CA LYS A 108 9.23 16.20 -20.88
C LYS A 108 7.99 15.98 -21.76
N CYS A 109 6.87 15.65 -21.13
CA CYS A 109 5.58 15.45 -21.79
C CYS A 109 5.13 16.72 -22.55
N GLY A 110 5.17 17.88 -21.90
CA GLY A 110 4.89 19.17 -22.54
C GLY A 110 3.43 19.44 -22.88
N GLN A 111 2.51 18.52 -22.57
CA GLN A 111 1.07 18.69 -22.80
C GLN A 111 0.48 19.77 -21.89
N VAL A 112 -0.51 20.49 -22.38
CA VAL A 112 -1.26 21.49 -21.60
C VAL A 112 -2.22 20.76 -20.66
N ILE A 113 -2.17 21.16 -19.38
CA ILE A 113 -3.13 20.79 -18.35
C ILE A 113 -4.07 21.99 -18.17
N PRO A 114 -5.34 21.88 -18.61
CA PRO A 114 -6.30 22.97 -18.49
C PRO A 114 -6.54 23.40 -17.04
N VAL A 115 -7.15 24.58 -16.89
CA VAL A 115 -7.74 25.03 -15.63
C VAL A 115 -8.68 23.96 -15.07
N GLU A 116 -8.75 23.82 -13.75
CA GLU A 116 -9.60 22.83 -13.05
C GLU A 116 -9.27 21.35 -13.32
N ASN A 117 -8.21 21.07 -14.09
CA ASN A 117 -7.78 19.72 -14.39
C ASN A 117 -6.53 19.34 -13.61
N ILE A 118 -6.50 18.06 -13.21
CA ILE A 118 -5.25 17.35 -12.92
C ILE A 118 -4.84 16.54 -14.14
N ALA A 119 -3.59 16.09 -14.17
CA ALA A 119 -3.14 15.19 -15.21
C ALA A 119 -2.21 14.13 -14.66
N GLY A 120 -2.15 13.02 -15.39
CA GLY A 120 -1.18 11.95 -15.19
C GLY A 120 -0.96 11.18 -16.48
N HIS A 121 -0.19 10.10 -16.38
CA HIS A 121 0.07 9.19 -17.48
C HIS A 121 -0.40 7.82 -17.08
N ILE A 122 -1.15 7.19 -17.99
CA ILE A 122 -1.60 5.81 -17.82
C ILE A 122 -0.48 4.85 -18.18
N ASP A 123 -0.50 3.67 -17.58
CA ASP A 123 0.47 2.63 -17.91
C ASP A 123 0.19 2.06 -19.32
N GLY A 124 -1.08 1.93 -19.71
CA GLY A 124 -1.50 1.73 -21.11
C GLY A 124 -2.96 1.32 -21.28
N ILE A 125 -3.35 1.00 -22.52
CA ILE A 125 -4.66 0.44 -22.88
C ILE A 125 -4.45 -0.97 -23.46
N LEU A 126 -5.25 -1.92 -22.99
CA LEU A 126 -5.32 -3.28 -23.51
C LEU A 126 -6.54 -3.41 -24.43
N THR A 127 -6.32 -3.86 -25.66
CA THR A 127 -7.40 -4.36 -26.52
C THR A 127 -7.42 -5.88 -26.43
N ASP A 128 -8.58 -6.46 -26.10
CA ASP A 128 -8.79 -7.90 -26.09
C ASP A 128 -9.08 -8.48 -27.48
N LEU A 129 -9.25 -9.81 -27.57
CA LEU A 129 -9.55 -10.50 -28.83
C LEU A 129 -10.91 -10.14 -29.45
N THR A 130 -11.81 -9.53 -28.68
CA THR A 130 -13.11 -9.04 -29.17
C THR A 130 -13.03 -7.61 -29.67
N GLY A 131 -11.87 -6.96 -29.53
CA GLY A 131 -11.68 -5.55 -29.88
C GLY A 131 -12.08 -4.58 -28.78
N LYS A 132 -12.35 -5.07 -27.56
CA LYS A 132 -12.72 -4.22 -26.43
C LYS A 132 -11.46 -3.64 -25.78
N ASP A 133 -11.45 -2.32 -25.63
CA ASP A 133 -10.41 -1.60 -24.92
C ASP A 133 -10.69 -1.58 -23.40
N ILE A 134 -9.62 -1.76 -22.62
CA ILE A 134 -9.62 -1.78 -21.16
C ILE A 134 -8.41 -0.96 -20.69
N LEU A 135 -8.61 -0.03 -19.76
CA LEU A 135 -7.50 0.69 -19.14
C LEU A 135 -6.63 -0.29 -18.35
N TRP A 136 -5.33 -0.30 -18.59
CA TRP A 136 -4.38 -1.06 -17.80
C TRP A 136 -3.58 -0.15 -16.89
N GLU A 137 -3.67 -0.43 -15.59
CA GLU A 137 -2.86 0.20 -14.55
C GLU A 137 -2.06 -0.90 -13.86
N HIS A 138 -0.76 -0.73 -13.73
CA HIS A 138 0.16 -1.69 -13.16
C HIS A 138 0.80 -1.16 -11.87
N LYS A 139 0.91 -2.03 -10.86
CA LYS A 139 1.59 -1.69 -9.61
C LYS A 139 2.47 -2.83 -9.14
N ALA A 140 3.77 -2.58 -9.00
CA ALA A 140 4.69 -3.51 -8.35
C ALA A 140 4.83 -3.16 -6.86
N ILE A 141 4.42 -4.07 -5.97
CA ILE A 141 4.38 -3.82 -4.52
C ILE A 141 5.18 -4.85 -3.72
N SER A 142 5.43 -4.53 -2.45
CA SER A 142 6.13 -5.41 -1.52
C SER A 142 5.33 -6.69 -1.24
N HIS A 143 6.03 -7.76 -0.86
CA HIS A 143 5.40 -9.04 -0.53
C HIS A 143 4.38 -8.94 0.61
N PHE A 144 4.60 -8.07 1.60
CA PHE A 144 3.69 -7.90 2.73
C PHE A 144 2.37 -7.26 2.30
N THR A 145 2.44 -6.14 1.57
CA THR A 145 1.26 -5.45 1.04
C THR A 145 0.47 -6.36 0.08
N PHE A 146 1.19 -7.08 -0.78
CA PHE A 146 0.57 -8.08 -1.67
C PHE A 146 -0.18 -9.15 -0.89
N GLY A 147 0.42 -9.67 0.21
CA GLY A 147 -0.21 -10.64 1.07
C GLY A 147 -1.51 -10.15 1.72
N MET A 148 -1.57 -8.88 2.11
CA MET A 148 -2.79 -8.26 2.66
C MET A 148 -3.90 -8.17 1.60
N TYR A 149 -3.56 -7.71 0.40
CA TYR A 149 -4.52 -7.61 -0.71
C TYR A 149 -5.03 -8.99 -1.16
N ARG A 150 -4.14 -9.98 -1.25
CA ARG A 150 -4.49 -11.37 -1.61
C ARG A 150 -5.48 -12.00 -0.63
N LYS A 151 -5.31 -11.73 0.67
CA LYS A 151 -6.20 -12.26 1.72
C LYS A 151 -7.56 -11.57 1.76
N GLY A 152 -7.71 -10.43 1.08
CA GLY A 152 -8.89 -9.58 1.18
C GLY A 152 -8.96 -8.78 2.49
N ASP A 153 -7.85 -8.67 3.23
CA ASP A 153 -7.80 -7.90 4.48
C ASP A 153 -8.06 -6.40 4.21
N VAL A 154 -7.54 -5.90 3.08
CA VAL A 154 -7.62 -4.49 2.65
C VAL A 154 -7.70 -4.42 1.12
N PHE A 155 -8.43 -3.45 0.58
CA PHE A 155 -8.44 -3.14 -0.85
C PHE A 155 -7.34 -2.13 -1.21
N PRO A 156 -6.75 -2.21 -2.42
CA PRO A 156 -5.76 -1.22 -2.90
C PRO A 156 -6.42 0.11 -3.28
N LEU A 157 -7.12 0.77 -2.34
CA LEU A 157 -7.99 1.91 -2.61
C LEU A 157 -7.24 3.09 -3.23
N ASP A 158 -5.99 3.35 -2.83
CA ASP A 158 -5.17 4.39 -3.44
C ASP A 158 -4.98 4.15 -4.94
N ASN A 159 -4.78 2.89 -5.35
CA ASN A 159 -4.59 2.51 -6.74
C ASN A 159 -5.91 2.46 -7.50
N ILE A 160 -6.99 1.95 -6.90
CA ILE A 160 -8.33 1.97 -7.50
C ILE A 160 -8.77 3.41 -7.76
N THR A 161 -8.59 4.32 -6.79
CA THR A 161 -8.91 5.75 -6.96
C THR A 161 -8.10 6.38 -8.09
N GLN A 162 -6.81 6.05 -8.20
CA GLN A 162 -5.97 6.51 -9.30
C GLN A 162 -6.50 6.00 -10.66
N THR A 163 -6.84 4.71 -10.76
CA THR A 163 -7.40 4.09 -11.97
C THR A 163 -8.71 4.74 -12.37
N CYS A 164 -9.64 4.98 -11.43
CA CYS A 164 -10.92 5.64 -11.71
C CYS A 164 -10.75 7.11 -12.12
N ASN A 165 -9.77 7.83 -11.55
CA ASN A 165 -9.41 9.16 -12.01
C ASN A 165 -8.96 9.15 -13.48
N TYR A 166 -8.19 8.14 -13.91
CA TYR A 166 -7.83 8.01 -15.32
C TYR A 166 -9.02 7.66 -16.21
N LEU A 167 -9.88 6.71 -15.82
CA LEU A 167 -11.11 6.41 -16.55
C LEU A 167 -11.99 7.65 -16.72
N LYS A 168 -12.13 8.47 -15.68
CA LYS A 168 -12.88 9.73 -15.75
C LYS A 168 -12.36 10.67 -16.84
N GLY A 169 -11.04 10.82 -16.97
CA GLY A 169 -10.45 11.63 -18.04
C GLY A 169 -10.57 10.99 -19.42
N LEU A 170 -10.36 9.67 -19.51
CA LEU A 170 -10.41 8.93 -20.77
C LEU A 170 -11.82 8.85 -21.36
N LEU A 171 -12.86 8.75 -20.53
CA LEU A 171 -14.26 8.69 -20.96
C LEU A 171 -14.72 9.96 -21.69
N LEU A 172 -14.02 11.08 -21.52
CA LEU A 172 -14.25 12.30 -22.30
C LEU A 172 -13.78 12.19 -23.75
N VAL A 173 -12.84 11.28 -24.02
CA VAL A 173 -12.22 11.08 -25.33
C VAL A 173 -12.73 9.79 -25.98
N GLN A 174 -13.00 8.76 -25.17
CA GLN A 174 -13.51 7.46 -25.59
C GLN A 174 -14.57 6.98 -24.59
N SER A 175 -15.83 7.32 -24.85
CA SER A 175 -16.96 7.09 -23.93
C SER A 175 -17.28 5.63 -23.63
N GLU A 176 -16.75 4.68 -24.42
CA GLU A 176 -16.93 3.25 -24.19
C GLU A 176 -15.85 2.62 -23.30
N LEU A 177 -14.80 3.36 -22.95
CA LEU A 177 -13.72 2.87 -22.09
C LEU A 177 -14.11 2.97 -20.61
N THR A 178 -15.08 2.16 -20.19
CA THR A 178 -15.61 2.16 -18.81
C THR A 178 -14.85 1.24 -17.86
N ASP A 179 -13.98 0.38 -18.41
CA ASP A 179 -13.41 -0.73 -17.66
C ASP A 179 -11.90 -0.58 -17.52
N ALA A 180 -11.39 -1.07 -16.39
CA ALA A 180 -9.97 -1.12 -16.11
C ALA A 180 -9.54 -2.46 -15.50
N LEU A 181 -8.30 -2.81 -15.76
CA LEU A 181 -7.58 -3.92 -15.17
C LEU A 181 -6.42 -3.35 -14.35
N LEU A 182 -6.60 -3.33 -13.03
CA LEU A 182 -5.53 -3.00 -12.09
C LEU A 182 -4.72 -4.27 -11.80
N LEU A 183 -3.52 -4.33 -12.35
CA LEU A 183 -2.61 -5.47 -12.25
C LEU A 183 -1.55 -5.22 -11.19
N ILE A 184 -1.61 -5.95 -10.08
CA ILE A 184 -0.68 -5.82 -8.96
C ILE A 184 0.32 -6.96 -9.00
N LYS A 185 1.60 -6.65 -9.18
CA LYS A 185 2.71 -7.60 -9.16
C LYS A 185 3.39 -7.64 -7.79
N ASN A 186 3.64 -8.84 -7.29
CA ASN A 186 4.55 -9.06 -6.19
C ASN A 186 6.00 -8.93 -6.67
N LYS A 187 6.74 -7.95 -6.16
CA LYS A 187 8.15 -7.71 -6.52
C LYS A 187 9.05 -8.91 -6.26
N MET A 188 8.73 -9.75 -5.26
CA MET A 188 9.59 -10.84 -4.81
C MET A 188 9.31 -12.19 -5.49
N THR A 189 8.04 -12.47 -5.80
CA THR A 189 7.60 -13.81 -6.25
C THR A 189 7.13 -13.83 -7.71
N SER A 190 7.03 -12.66 -8.35
CA SER A 190 6.42 -12.49 -9.69
C SER A 190 4.99 -13.00 -9.80
N GLN A 191 4.30 -13.13 -8.66
CA GLN A 191 2.87 -13.40 -8.59
C GLN A 191 2.08 -12.13 -8.95
N TYR A 192 0.89 -12.32 -9.50
CA TYR A 192 -0.02 -11.25 -9.86
C TYR A 192 -1.36 -11.39 -9.15
N LEU A 193 -1.92 -10.25 -8.74
CA LEU A 193 -3.34 -10.07 -8.49
C LEU A 193 -3.91 -9.18 -9.59
N GLU A 194 -5.01 -9.61 -10.17
CA GLU A 194 -5.78 -8.84 -11.14
C GLU A 194 -7.07 -8.36 -10.46
N TYR A 195 -7.35 -7.06 -10.53
CA TYR A 195 -8.65 -6.48 -10.16
C TYR A 195 -9.31 -5.93 -11.41
N TYR A 196 -10.49 -6.44 -11.74
CA TYR A 196 -11.31 -5.91 -12.82
C TYR A 196 -12.33 -4.93 -12.27
N ILE A 197 -12.27 -3.69 -12.77
CA ILE A 197 -12.99 -2.54 -12.24
C ILE A 197 -13.83 -1.95 -13.37
N THR A 198 -15.11 -1.74 -13.12
CA THR A 198 -16.01 -0.97 -13.98
C THR A 198 -16.28 0.38 -13.32
N TYR A 199 -16.29 1.47 -14.08
CA TYR A 199 -16.53 2.81 -13.55
C TYR A 199 -17.73 3.46 -14.23
N ASP A 200 -18.71 3.87 -13.42
CA ASP A 200 -19.84 4.68 -13.85
C ASP A 200 -19.50 6.17 -13.71
N TYR A 201 -19.28 6.82 -14.84
CA TYR A 201 -18.94 8.24 -14.90
C TYR A 201 -20.02 9.16 -14.32
N ASN A 202 -21.30 8.84 -14.54
CA ASN A 202 -22.40 9.73 -14.18
C ASN A 202 -22.66 9.69 -12.67
N ASN A 203 -22.50 8.52 -12.06
CA ASN A 203 -22.69 8.31 -10.63
C ASN A 203 -21.39 8.43 -9.81
N ASP A 204 -20.23 8.53 -10.48
CA ASP A 204 -18.90 8.50 -9.84
C ASP A 204 -18.71 7.25 -8.96
N THR A 205 -19.18 6.10 -9.45
CA THR A 205 -19.14 4.82 -8.72
C THR A 205 -18.19 3.86 -9.41
N ALA A 206 -17.24 3.31 -8.64
CA ALA A 206 -16.40 2.20 -9.07
C ALA A 206 -16.91 0.89 -8.51
N THR A 207 -17.05 -0.12 -9.36
CA THR A 207 -17.40 -1.48 -8.96
C THR A 207 -16.24 -2.41 -9.26
N ILE A 208 -15.67 -3.01 -8.21
CA ILE A 208 -14.71 -4.11 -8.37
C ILE A 208 -15.52 -5.38 -8.61
N ILE A 209 -15.55 -5.84 -9.85
CA ILE A 209 -16.31 -7.03 -10.24
C ILE A 209 -15.66 -8.26 -9.62
N TYR A 210 -14.37 -8.45 -9.86
CA TYR A 210 -13.64 -9.61 -9.36
C TYR A 210 -12.18 -9.31 -9.05
N MET A 211 -11.58 -10.22 -8.28
CA MET A 211 -10.14 -10.35 -8.11
C MET A 211 -9.69 -11.76 -8.51
N MET A 212 -8.55 -11.86 -9.21
CA MET A 212 -7.94 -13.13 -9.59
C MET A 212 -6.49 -13.18 -9.14
N ASP A 213 -6.11 -14.28 -8.47
CA ASP A 213 -4.71 -14.58 -8.15
C ASP A 213 -4.11 -15.54 -9.17
N SER A 214 -2.95 -15.19 -9.72
CA SER A 214 -2.17 -16.01 -10.65
C SER A 214 -1.77 -17.40 -10.12
N ILE A 215 -1.67 -17.61 -8.80
CA ILE A 215 -1.32 -18.91 -8.20
C ILE A 215 -2.53 -19.83 -8.19
N ASP A 216 -3.59 -19.39 -7.51
CA ASP A 216 -4.76 -20.21 -7.26
C ASP A 216 -5.62 -20.31 -8.53
N LYS A 217 -5.48 -19.32 -9.44
CA LYS A 217 -6.24 -19.19 -10.68
C LYS A 217 -7.75 -19.20 -10.46
N VAL A 218 -8.17 -18.86 -9.24
CA VAL A 218 -9.56 -18.74 -8.85
C VAL A 218 -9.96 -17.29 -9.00
N LYS A 219 -11.02 -17.06 -9.78
CA LYS A 219 -11.71 -15.79 -9.84
C LYS A 219 -12.63 -15.68 -8.62
N VAL A 220 -12.38 -14.68 -7.78
CA VAL A 220 -13.22 -14.34 -6.64
C VAL A 220 -14.10 -13.16 -7.06
N GLU A 221 -15.40 -13.40 -7.21
CA GLU A 221 -16.38 -12.33 -7.43
C GLU A 221 -16.48 -11.49 -6.15
N LEU A 222 -16.33 -10.17 -6.29
CA LEU A 222 -16.34 -9.22 -5.19
C LEU A 222 -17.58 -8.34 -5.23
N ASN A 223 -17.95 -7.86 -6.42
CA ASN A 223 -19.05 -6.91 -6.66
C ASN A 223 -19.07 -5.78 -5.62
N LYS A 224 -17.88 -5.24 -5.33
CA LYS A 224 -17.70 -4.23 -4.27
C LYS A 224 -17.76 -2.84 -4.88
N GLU A 225 -18.71 -2.04 -4.42
CA GLU A 225 -18.94 -0.68 -4.87
C GLU A 225 -18.26 0.37 -3.99
N PHE A 226 -17.79 1.44 -4.63
CA PHE A 226 -17.21 2.63 -4.02
C PHE A 226 -17.80 3.87 -4.68
N ASP A 227 -18.73 4.52 -3.99
CA ASP A 227 -19.40 5.73 -4.47
C ASP A 227 -18.53 6.98 -4.28
N ASN A 228 -18.71 7.94 -5.18
CA ASN A 228 -18.04 9.23 -5.18
C ASN A 228 -16.50 9.12 -5.17
N ILE A 229 -15.94 8.11 -5.84
CA ILE A 229 -14.52 7.78 -5.67
C ILE A 229 -13.59 8.88 -6.20
N THR A 230 -13.91 9.50 -7.35
CA THR A 230 -13.10 10.58 -7.92
C THR A 230 -13.42 11.93 -7.25
N PHE A 231 -14.66 12.12 -6.80
CA PHE A 231 -15.08 13.28 -6.03
C PHE A 231 -14.38 13.34 -4.66
N GLN A 232 -14.27 12.23 -3.94
CA GLN A 232 -13.52 12.16 -2.68
C GLN A 232 -12.05 12.54 -2.85
N SER A 233 -11.44 12.09 -3.96
CA SER A 233 -10.08 12.50 -4.37
C SER A 233 -9.99 14.02 -4.59
N SER A 234 -10.98 14.61 -5.27
CA SER A 234 -11.03 16.05 -5.55
C SER A 234 -11.21 16.87 -4.26
N ASN A 235 -12.13 16.46 -3.38
CA ASN A 235 -12.33 17.07 -2.07
C ASN A 235 -11.07 17.02 -1.21
N ARG A 236 -10.35 15.90 -1.27
CA ARG A 236 -9.08 15.78 -0.56
C ARG A 236 -8.06 16.82 -1.06
N PHE A 237 -7.96 17.05 -2.36
CA PHE A 237 -7.09 18.10 -2.90
C PHE A 237 -7.55 19.51 -2.49
N ALA A 238 -8.86 19.77 -2.48
CA ALA A 238 -9.41 21.03 -1.97
C ALA A 238 -9.04 21.25 -0.49
N ASN A 239 -9.18 20.23 0.35
CA ASN A 239 -8.82 20.32 1.76
C ASN A 239 -7.31 20.53 1.98
N VAL A 240 -6.47 19.92 1.14
CA VAL A 240 -5.01 20.16 1.15
C VAL A 240 -4.72 21.60 0.78
N GLN A 241 -5.35 22.13 -0.29
CA GLN A 241 -5.19 23.51 -0.71
C GLN A 241 -5.62 24.50 0.38
N GLU A 242 -6.77 24.26 1.00
CA GLU A 242 -7.26 25.07 2.12
C GLU A 242 -6.25 25.09 3.29
N CYS A 243 -5.66 23.92 3.62
CA CYS A 243 -4.63 23.82 4.64
C CYS A 243 -3.36 24.62 4.26
N ILE A 244 -2.95 24.58 3.00
CA ILE A 244 -1.79 25.33 2.49
C ILE A 244 -2.07 26.83 2.60
N GLU A 245 -3.22 27.31 2.13
CA GLU A 245 -3.62 28.72 2.18
C GLU A 245 -3.69 29.26 3.61
N LYS A 246 -4.25 28.45 4.52
CA LYS A 246 -4.34 28.80 5.95
C LYS A 246 -3.05 28.54 6.72
N LYS A 247 -2.02 27.99 6.08
CA LYS A 247 -0.78 27.50 6.73
C LYS A 247 -1.06 26.59 7.93
N LYS A 248 -2.13 25.81 7.83
CA LYS A 248 -2.62 24.91 8.88
C LYS A 248 -2.14 23.50 8.59
N ILE A 249 -1.46 22.90 9.55
CA ILE A 249 -1.06 21.49 9.45
C ILE A 249 -2.21 20.61 9.99
N PRO A 250 -2.75 19.66 9.21
CA PRO A 250 -3.82 18.77 9.67
C PRO A 250 -3.33 17.79 10.74
N ALA A 251 -4.26 17.19 11.50
CA ALA A 251 -3.94 16.18 12.50
C ALA A 251 -3.17 14.97 11.91
N ARG A 252 -2.40 14.28 12.74
CA ARG A 252 -1.67 13.08 12.32
C ARG A 252 -2.66 11.94 12.07
N GLN A 253 -2.65 11.41 10.85
CA GLN A 253 -3.51 10.31 10.43
C GLN A 253 -3.01 8.93 10.90
N TYR A 254 -1.71 8.84 11.18
CA TYR A 254 -1.02 7.58 11.50
C TYR A 254 -0.18 7.73 12.76
N GLU A 255 -0.06 6.63 13.51
CA GLU A 255 0.88 6.52 14.60
C GLU A 255 2.33 6.52 14.10
N ARG A 256 3.27 6.90 14.98
CA ARG A 256 4.68 7.01 14.62
C ARG A 256 5.29 5.69 14.14
N SER A 257 4.82 4.57 14.69
CA SER A 257 5.23 3.20 14.36
C SER A 257 4.62 2.68 13.05
N HIS A 258 3.71 3.42 12.44
CA HIS A 258 3.06 3.00 11.21
C HIS A 258 4.05 3.08 10.04
N TRP A 259 4.08 2.08 9.16
CA TRP A 259 5.04 1.99 8.06
C TRP A 259 5.00 3.19 7.09
N ARG A 260 3.86 3.87 6.97
CA ARG A 260 3.73 5.11 6.18
C ARG A 260 4.55 6.27 6.77
N CYS A 261 4.81 6.25 8.08
CA CYS A 261 5.67 7.23 8.76
C CYS A 261 7.16 6.90 8.64
N ASP A 262 7.54 5.61 8.62
CA ASP A 262 8.94 5.17 8.53
C ASP A 262 9.67 5.71 7.28
N TYR A 263 8.95 5.80 6.16
CA TYR A 263 9.48 6.28 4.88
C TYR A 263 9.02 7.72 4.56
N CYS A 264 8.43 8.42 5.52
CA CYS A 264 7.97 9.79 5.29
C CYS A 264 9.16 10.76 5.32
N PRO A 265 9.39 11.56 4.25
CA PRO A 265 10.48 12.54 4.22
C PRO A 265 10.30 13.67 5.24
N TYR A 266 9.09 13.84 5.79
CA TYR A 266 8.78 14.82 6.85
C TYR A 266 8.61 14.16 8.22
N GLY A 267 9.01 12.89 8.40
CA GLY A 267 8.76 12.15 9.63
C GLY A 267 9.29 12.88 10.87
N GLU A 268 10.52 13.38 10.83
CA GLU A 268 11.15 14.11 11.94
C GLU A 268 10.36 15.39 12.28
N THR A 269 10.12 16.26 11.30
CA THR A 269 9.33 17.49 11.46
C THR A 269 7.88 17.22 11.89
N CYS A 270 7.28 16.13 11.43
CA CYS A 270 5.90 15.78 11.74
C CYS A 270 5.72 15.46 13.23
N TRP A 271 6.73 14.85 13.85
CA TRP A 271 6.71 14.41 15.25
C TRP A 271 7.46 15.35 16.20
N GLU A 272 8.00 16.46 15.68
CA GLU A 272 8.47 17.56 16.50
C GLU A 272 7.30 18.14 17.32
N GLY A 273 7.52 18.43 18.59
CA GLY A 273 6.48 18.95 19.47
C GLY A 273 5.44 17.93 19.94
N TRP A 274 5.59 16.63 19.62
CA TRP A 274 4.57 15.63 19.93
C TRP A 274 4.40 15.39 21.44
N ALA A 275 5.48 15.47 22.21
CA ALA A 275 5.40 15.29 23.66
C ALA A 275 4.59 16.43 24.28
N GLU A 276 4.88 17.65 23.86
CA GLU A 276 4.18 18.88 24.26
C GLU A 276 2.71 18.86 23.81
N GLU A 277 2.42 18.32 22.62
CA GLU A 277 1.05 18.14 22.14
C GLU A 277 0.26 17.20 23.05
N ILE A 278 0.85 16.07 23.45
CA ILE A 278 0.24 15.14 24.42
C ILE A 278 0.08 15.79 25.79
N GLU A 279 1.08 16.51 26.28
CA GLU A 279 1.01 17.21 27.57
C GLU A 279 -0.03 18.33 27.58
N SER A 280 -0.32 18.92 26.42
CA SER A 280 -1.34 19.97 26.26
C SER A 280 -2.77 19.43 26.17
N MET A 281 -2.96 18.11 26.04
CA MET A 281 -4.29 17.51 26.05
C MET A 281 -4.91 17.63 27.44
N GLU A 282 -6.23 17.80 27.51
CA GLU A 282 -6.93 17.93 28.78
C GLU A 282 -6.71 16.69 29.66
N SER A 283 -6.25 16.91 30.89
CA SER A 283 -6.19 15.88 31.92
C SER A 283 -7.53 15.78 32.66
N ASP A 284 -7.80 14.63 33.27
CA ASP A 284 -8.93 14.41 34.17
C ASP A 284 -10.33 14.59 33.54
N VAL A 285 -10.43 14.47 32.21
CA VAL A 285 -11.72 14.43 31.51
C VAL A 285 -12.45 13.12 31.82
N ALA A 286 -13.73 13.23 32.20
CA ALA A 286 -14.58 12.05 32.37
C ALA A 286 -14.76 11.34 31.01
N LEU A 287 -14.23 10.13 30.92
CA LEU A 287 -14.40 9.28 29.74
C LEU A 287 -15.86 8.77 29.67
N SER A 288 -16.35 8.53 28.45
CA SER A 288 -17.69 8.02 28.24
C SER A 288 -17.85 6.57 28.73
N GLU A 289 -19.09 6.15 28.94
CA GLU A 289 -19.43 4.76 29.29
C GLU A 289 -18.95 3.75 28.23
N GLU A 290 -18.93 4.16 26.97
CA GLU A 290 -18.38 3.38 25.86
C GLU A 290 -16.90 3.05 26.06
N PHE A 291 -16.09 4.03 26.47
CA PHE A 291 -14.69 3.80 26.83
C PHE A 291 -14.55 2.82 28.00
N GLY A 292 -15.41 2.94 29.01
CA GLY A 292 -15.47 1.99 30.13
C GLY A 292 -15.72 0.56 29.66
N THR A 293 -16.65 0.38 28.73
CA THR A 293 -16.97 -0.92 28.13
C THR A 293 -15.78 -1.50 27.36
N LEU A 294 -15.12 -0.68 26.54
CA LEU A 294 -13.93 -1.08 25.78
C LEU A 294 -12.76 -1.48 26.70
N LEU A 295 -12.54 -0.73 27.78
CA LEU A 295 -11.49 -1.02 28.76
C LEU A 295 -11.78 -2.33 29.52
N GLY A 296 -13.04 -2.54 29.93
CA GLY A 296 -13.47 -3.78 30.57
C GLY A 296 -13.23 -4.99 29.66
N HIS A 297 -13.71 -4.92 28.42
CA HIS A 297 -13.53 -6.00 27.44
C HIS A 297 -12.04 -6.28 27.14
N ARG A 298 -11.22 -5.23 27.01
CA ARG A 298 -9.76 -5.40 26.86
C ARG A 298 -9.15 -6.15 28.05
N GLN A 299 -9.58 -5.85 29.27
CA GLN A 299 -9.09 -6.49 30.49
C GLN A 299 -9.51 -7.96 30.55
N GLU A 300 -10.74 -8.30 30.17
CA GLU A 300 -11.22 -9.68 30.06
C GLU A 300 -10.41 -10.49 29.05
N ILE A 301 -10.18 -9.94 27.85
CA ILE A 301 -9.32 -10.58 26.84
C ILE A 301 -7.92 -10.83 27.40
N ALA A 302 -7.33 -9.85 28.10
CA ALA A 302 -6.00 -10.00 28.70
C ALA A 302 -5.97 -11.12 29.75
N MET A 303 -7.04 -11.28 30.54
CA MET A 303 -7.18 -12.39 31.48
C MET A 303 -7.24 -13.74 30.77
N HIS A 304 -8.10 -13.87 29.74
CA HIS A 304 -8.19 -15.11 28.96
C HIS A 304 -6.87 -15.46 28.27
N VAL A 305 -6.16 -14.50 27.68
CA VAL A 305 -4.85 -14.73 27.07
C VAL A 305 -3.84 -15.23 28.11
N SER A 306 -3.85 -14.65 29.31
CA SER A 306 -2.99 -15.09 30.43
C SER A 306 -3.32 -16.52 30.88
N GLU A 307 -4.60 -16.86 31.05
CA GLU A 307 -5.06 -18.20 31.44
C GLU A 307 -4.72 -19.24 30.38
N MET A 308 -5.07 -18.98 29.12
CA MET A 308 -4.73 -19.86 27.99
C MET A 308 -3.22 -20.03 27.84
N THR A 309 -2.42 -18.99 28.12
CA THR A 309 -0.95 -19.10 28.09
C THR A 309 -0.43 -19.99 29.22
N LYS A 310 -1.04 -19.95 30.41
CA LYS A 310 -0.70 -20.86 31.51
C LYS A 310 -1.10 -22.30 31.18
N GLU A 311 -2.31 -22.52 30.70
CA GLU A 311 -2.80 -23.84 30.30
C GLU A 311 -1.93 -24.45 29.21
N LYS A 312 -1.60 -23.67 28.16
CA LYS A 312 -0.66 -24.09 27.12
C LYS A 312 0.68 -24.54 27.69
N LYS A 313 1.26 -23.80 28.64
CA LYS A 313 2.53 -24.19 29.29
C LYS A 313 2.40 -25.50 30.07
N THR A 314 1.27 -25.73 30.74
CA THR A 314 0.99 -26.99 31.43
C THR A 314 0.90 -28.15 30.43
N LEU A 315 0.14 -27.99 29.34
CA LEU A 315 0.02 -29.00 28.29
C LEU A 315 1.36 -29.28 27.60
N ASP A 316 2.13 -28.25 27.26
CA ASP A 316 3.47 -28.39 26.68
C ASP A 316 4.40 -29.19 27.61
N LYS A 317 4.32 -28.97 28.93
CA LYS A 317 5.07 -29.72 29.93
C LYS A 317 4.63 -31.19 29.97
N GLU A 318 3.32 -31.46 30.08
CA GLU A 318 2.79 -32.82 30.10
C GLU A 318 3.14 -33.62 28.85
N ILE A 319 3.07 -32.99 27.67
CA ILE A 319 3.45 -33.62 26.40
C ILE A 319 4.95 -33.94 26.39
N LYS A 320 5.80 -33.00 26.84
CA LYS A 320 7.25 -33.25 26.96
C LYS A 320 7.54 -34.41 27.91
N ASP A 321 6.91 -34.45 29.07
CA ASP A 321 7.12 -35.49 30.07
C ASP A 321 6.70 -36.87 29.53
N LYS A 322 5.55 -36.96 28.85
CA LYS A 322 5.08 -38.19 28.17
C LYS A 322 5.99 -38.64 27.03
N LEU A 323 6.57 -37.71 26.27
CA LEU A 323 7.54 -38.03 25.22
C LEU A 323 8.84 -38.59 25.82
N LYS A 324 9.32 -37.98 26.91
CA LYS A 324 10.53 -38.43 27.64
C LYS A 324 10.34 -39.80 28.27
N GLU A 325 9.21 -40.04 28.94
CA GLU A 325 8.85 -41.34 29.52
C GLU A 325 8.90 -42.47 28.49
N LYS A 326 8.44 -42.19 27.27
CA LYS A 326 8.43 -43.16 26.16
C LYS A 326 9.73 -43.20 25.35
N GLY A 327 10.72 -42.34 25.66
CA GLY A 327 11.95 -42.21 24.88
C GLY A 327 11.74 -41.73 23.44
N ILE A 328 10.65 -41.00 23.17
CA ILE A 328 10.25 -40.57 21.82
C ILE A 328 10.72 -39.13 21.59
N ARG A 329 11.61 -38.93 20.60
CA ARG A 329 12.03 -37.59 20.17
C ARG A 329 11.04 -36.95 19.19
N GLN A 330 10.36 -37.76 18.37
CA GLN A 330 9.38 -37.31 17.40
C GLN A 330 8.27 -38.35 17.25
N GLY A 331 7.02 -37.90 17.22
CA GLY A 331 5.85 -38.77 17.11
C GLY A 331 4.75 -38.17 16.23
N LYS A 332 3.90 -39.03 15.69
CA LYS A 332 2.70 -38.64 14.94
C LYS A 332 1.47 -39.22 15.64
N VAL A 333 0.45 -38.41 15.84
CA VAL A 333 -0.85 -38.84 16.39
C VAL A 333 -1.95 -38.12 15.64
N ASP A 334 -2.83 -38.89 15.00
CA ASP A 334 -3.95 -38.36 14.21
C ASP A 334 -3.48 -37.27 13.20
N LYS A 335 -3.99 -36.04 13.31
CA LYS A 335 -3.62 -34.89 12.48
C LYS A 335 -2.39 -34.11 12.98
N TYR A 336 -1.71 -34.56 14.03
CA TYR A 336 -0.60 -33.84 14.65
C TYR A 336 0.75 -34.56 14.46
N THR A 337 1.79 -33.76 14.27
CA THR A 337 3.20 -34.18 14.42
C THR A 337 3.82 -33.41 15.57
N VAL A 338 4.48 -34.11 16.48
CA VAL A 338 5.14 -33.54 17.66
C VAL A 338 6.62 -33.86 17.62
N GLU A 339 7.46 -32.88 17.90
CA GLU A 339 8.92 -32.99 17.88
C GLU A 339 9.52 -32.30 19.11
N LEU A 340 10.42 -33.01 19.81
CA LEU A 340 11.26 -32.47 20.86
C LEU A 340 12.68 -32.22 20.32
N SER A 341 13.12 -30.97 20.39
CA SER A 341 14.41 -30.52 19.85
C SER A 341 15.18 -29.71 20.90
N ILE A 342 16.50 -29.70 20.80
CA ILE A 342 17.36 -28.80 21.59
C ILE A 342 17.65 -27.58 20.73
N VAL A 343 17.45 -26.39 21.29
CA VAL A 343 17.75 -25.12 20.64
C VAL A 343 18.83 -24.41 21.45
N GLU A 344 19.88 -23.97 20.78
CA GLU A 344 20.91 -23.14 21.38
C GLU A 344 20.46 -21.68 21.40
N LYS A 345 20.46 -21.08 22.59
CA LYS A 345 20.19 -19.65 22.74
C LYS A 345 21.45 -18.88 22.35
N LYS A 346 21.46 -18.29 21.16
CA LYS A 346 22.50 -17.31 20.78
C LYS A 346 22.24 -16.00 21.54
N ALA A 347 22.89 -15.82 22.68
CA ALA A 347 22.92 -14.54 23.38
C ALA A 347 24.16 -13.75 22.94
N PHE A 348 23.99 -12.45 22.67
CA PHE A 348 25.08 -11.58 22.20
C PHE A 348 26.08 -11.16 23.30
N SER A 349 25.94 -11.64 24.56
CA SER A 349 26.87 -11.27 25.64
C SER A 349 26.90 -12.17 26.89
N VAL A 350 26.26 -13.34 26.90
CA VAL A 350 26.34 -14.29 28.04
C VAL A 350 26.39 -15.71 27.49
N GLU A 351 27.11 -16.60 28.16
CA GLU A 351 27.38 -18.00 27.80
C GLU A 351 26.19 -18.68 27.10
N ALA A 352 26.47 -19.34 25.98
CA ALA A 352 25.45 -20.04 25.19
C ALA A 352 24.78 -21.12 26.05
N SER A 353 23.47 -20.96 26.31
CA SER A 353 22.65 -21.94 27.02
C SER A 353 21.75 -22.69 26.03
N SER A 354 21.70 -24.01 26.11
CA SER A 354 20.75 -24.82 25.33
C SER A 354 19.45 -25.05 26.11
N TYR A 355 18.32 -25.13 25.40
CA TYR A 355 17.01 -25.43 26.01
C TYR A 355 16.15 -26.32 25.12
N GLU A 356 15.22 -27.05 25.73
CA GLU A 356 14.31 -27.94 25.02
C GLU A 356 13.12 -27.18 24.42
N LYS A 357 12.92 -27.32 23.12
CA LYS A 357 11.78 -26.78 22.37
C LYS A 357 10.88 -27.92 21.89
N LEU A 358 9.61 -27.85 22.29
CA LEU A 358 8.53 -28.67 21.75
C LEU A 358 7.95 -27.97 20.52
N THR A 359 7.81 -28.68 19.41
CA THR A 359 7.17 -28.20 18.19
C THR A 359 6.00 -29.10 17.86
N ILE A 360 4.79 -28.52 17.71
CA ILE A 360 3.58 -29.22 17.31
C ILE A 360 3.13 -28.65 15.95
N ARG A 361 2.88 -29.52 14.97
CA ARG A 361 2.43 -29.14 13.62
C ARG A 361 1.17 -29.91 13.26
N LEU A 362 0.20 -29.22 12.65
CA LEU A 362 -0.93 -29.85 11.96
C LEU A 362 -0.43 -30.46 10.64
N LYS A 363 -0.88 -31.67 10.32
CA LYS A 363 -0.73 -32.25 8.99
C LYS A 363 -1.58 -31.39 8.03
N LYS A 364 -0.97 -30.92 6.94
CA LYS A 364 -1.74 -30.42 5.81
C LYS A 364 -2.47 -31.63 5.22
N GLU A 365 -3.79 -31.56 5.13
CA GLU A 365 -4.57 -32.52 4.35
C GLU A 365 -4.05 -32.46 2.90
N ALA A 366 -3.79 -33.65 2.34
CA ALA A 366 -3.19 -33.82 1.03
C ALA A 366 -4.25 -33.82 -0.06
#